data_AF-A0A954K546-F1
#
_entry.id   AF-A0A954K546-F1
#
_cell.length_a   1.000
_cell.length_b   1.000
_cell.length_c   1.000
_cell.angle_alpha   90.00
_cell.angle_beta   90.00
_cell.angle_gamma   90.00
#
_symmetry.space_group_name_H-M   'P 1'
#
loop_
_entity.id
_entity.type
_entity.pdbx_description
1 polymer ?
#
loop_
_entity_poly.entity_id
_entity_poly.type
_entity_poly.pdbx_seq_one_letter_code
_entity_poly.pdbx_strand_id
1 'polypeptide(L)' 'MTLDKLWPFEVDLSSLDTGSITNILTDIEQHLPLMETEDDVSELLKVKELFEKELMVAHRLH' A
#
# COMPACT_ATOMS: atom_id res chain seq x y z
N MET A 1 22.47 15.96 10.10
CA MET A 1 21.27 16.03 9.25
C MET A 1 21.00 14.62 8.80
N THR A 2 20.12 13.92 9.50
CA THR A 2 19.70 12.57 9.11
C THR A 2 18.90 12.73 7.83
N LEU A 3 19.38 12.19 6.71
CA LEU A 3 18.45 11.80 5.66
C LEU A 3 17.64 10.67 6.27
N ASP A 4 16.59 11.03 7.02
CA ASP A 4 15.45 10.17 7.23
C ASP A 4 15.08 9.70 5.82
N LYS A 5 15.42 8.43 5.54
CA LYS A 5 14.97 7.73 4.35
C LYS A 5 13.45 7.73 4.46
N LEU A 6 12.83 8.80 3.96
CA LEU A 6 11.42 8.86 3.66
C LEU A 6 11.14 7.60 2.87
N TRP A 7 10.35 6.73 3.47
CA TRP A 7 9.81 5.56 2.80
C TRP A 7 9.32 6.05 1.43
N PRO A 8 9.81 5.51 0.31
CA PRO A 8 9.62 6.13 -1.02
C PRO A 8 8.15 6.12 -1.47
N PHE A 9 7.26 5.58 -0.64
CA PHE A 9 5.84 5.46 -0.84
C PHE A 9 5.01 6.44 0.02
N GLU A 10 5.57 7.59 0.44
CA GLU A 10 4.75 8.77 0.79
C GLU A 10 4.07 9.31 -0.49
N VAL A 11 3.13 8.54 -1.00
CA VAL A 11 2.35 8.84 -2.19
C VAL A 11 0.99 9.35 -1.73
N ASP A 12 0.56 10.46 -2.31
CA ASP A 12 -0.81 10.94 -2.12
C ASP A 12 -1.77 10.01 -2.87
N LEU A 13 -2.56 9.26 -2.11
CA LEU A 13 -3.53 8.29 -2.62
C LEU A 13 -4.95 8.88 -2.74
N SER A 14 -5.15 10.15 -2.35
CA SER A 14 -6.47 10.79 -2.31
C SER A 14 -7.15 10.92 -3.66
N SER A 15 -6.39 10.86 -4.76
CA SER A 15 -6.92 10.91 -6.13
C SER A 15 -7.33 9.54 -6.69
N LEU A 16 -7.05 8.44 -5.98
CA LEU A 16 -7.42 7.10 -6.43
C LEU A 16 -8.88 6.79 -6.09
N ASP A 17 -9.60 6.22 -7.04
CA ASP A 17 -10.94 5.70 -6.78
C ASP A 17 -10.89 4.36 -6.03
N THR A 18 -12.00 4.02 -5.37
CA THR A 18 -12.15 2.77 -4.62
C THR A 18 -11.80 1.53 -5.45
N GLY A 19 -12.16 1.50 -6.74
CA GLY A 19 -11.89 0.36 -7.63
C GLY A 19 -10.39 0.20 -7.88
N SER A 20 -9.69 1.29 -8.15
CA SER A 20 -8.22 1.30 -8.28
C SER A 20 -7.53 0.80 -7.01
N ILE A 21 -7.97 1.27 -5.83
CA ILE A 21 -7.41 0.82 -4.54
C ILE A 21 -7.63 -0.70 -4.34
N THR A 22 -8.83 -1.21 -4.62
CA THR A 22 -9.12 -2.64 -4.48
C THR A 22 -8.33 -3.53 -5.46
N ASN A 23 -8.10 -3.04 -6.68
CA ASN A 23 -7.30 -3.76 -7.67
C ASN A 23 -5.83 -3.85 -7.22
N ILE A 24 -5.27 -2.74 -6.75
CA ILE A 24 -3.89 -2.72 -6.23
C ILE A 24 -3.75 -3.66 -5.02
N LEU A 25 -4.70 -3.66 -4.09
CA LEU A 25 -4.68 -4.59 -2.96
C LEU A 25 -4.73 -6.06 -3.42
N THR A 26 -5.54 -6.36 -4.43
CA THR A 26 -5.63 -7.70 -5.02
C THR A 26 -4.30 -8.10 -5.66
N ASP A 27 -3.66 -7.21 -6.41
CA ASP A 27 -2.37 -7.47 -7.03
C ASP A 27 -1.29 -7.71 -5.96
N ILE A 28 -1.27 -6.91 -4.88
CA ILE A 28 -0.36 -7.11 -3.76
C ILE A 28 -0.53 -8.50 -3.14
N GLU A 29 -1.77 -8.93 -2.90
CA GLU A 29 -2.05 -10.26 -2.34
C GLU A 29 -1.63 -11.40 -3.26
N GLN A 30 -1.71 -11.21 -4.58
CA GLN A 30 -1.24 -12.20 -5.56
C GLN A 30 0.29 -12.26 -5.63
N HIS A 31 0.98 -11.15 -5.40
CA HIS A 31 2.45 -11.07 -5.47
C HIS A 31 3.13 -11.42 -4.14
N LEU A 32 2.44 -11.27 -3.00
CA LEU A 32 2.99 -11.57 -1.67
C LEU A 32 3.62 -12.98 -1.56
N PRO A 33 2.98 -14.05 -2.07
CA PRO A 33 3.55 -15.41 -2.03
C PRO A 33 4.76 -15.62 -2.94
N LEU A 34 5.01 -14.69 -3.87
CA LEU A 34 6.11 -14.74 -4.83
C LEU A 34 7.37 -14.02 -4.34
N MET A 35 7.29 -13.34 -3.19
CA MET A 35 8.43 -12.64 -2.60
C MET A 35 9.45 -13.64 -2.04
N GLU A 36 10.73 -13.42 -2.36
CA GLU A 36 11.81 -14.36 -2.00
C GLU A 36 12.45 -14.03 -0.64
N THR A 37 12.33 -12.78 -0.18
CA THR A 37 12.97 -12.31 1.06
C THR A 37 11.96 -11.80 2.08
N GLU A 38 12.27 -11.95 3.37
CA GLU A 38 11.45 -11.41 4.46
C GLU A 38 11.37 -9.87 4.40
N ASP A 39 12.44 -9.22 3.93
CA ASP A 39 12.48 -7.77 3.74
C ASP A 39 11.47 -7.35 2.67
N ASP A 40 11.46 -7.99 1.49
CA ASP A 40 10.51 -7.68 0.41
C ASP A 40 9.06 -7.90 0.87
N VAL A 41 8.80 -8.97 1.63
CA VAL A 41 7.48 -9.21 2.24
C VAL A 41 7.12 -8.08 3.20
N SER A 42 8.04 -7.67 4.07
CA SER A 42 7.82 -6.59 5.03
C SER A 42 7.53 -5.26 4.33
N GLU A 43 8.25 -4.95 3.27
CA GLU A 43 8.05 -3.77 2.43
C GLU A 43 6.68 -3.78 1.76
N LEU A 44 6.31 -4.91 1.15
CA LEU A 44 5.03 -5.05 0.46
C LEU A 44 3.83 -5.02 1.42
N LEU A 45 3.98 -5.56 2.63
CA LEU A 45 2.96 -5.46 3.69
C LEU A 45 2.74 -4.02 4.16
N LYS A 46 3.79 -3.20 4.26
CA LYS A 46 3.65 -1.77 4.58
C LYS A 46 2.87 -1.03 3.49
N VAL A 47 3.14 -1.35 2.22
CA VAL A 47 2.40 -0.79 1.10
C VAL A 47 0.93 -1.23 1.16
N LYS A 48 0.66 -2.52 1.42
CA LYS A 48 -0.70 -3.04 1.61
C LYS A 48 -1.47 -2.26 2.68
N GLU A 49 -0.86 -2.05 3.85
CA GLU A 49 -1.49 -1.35 4.98
C GLU A 49 -1.87 0.11 4.62
N LEU A 50 -1.07 0.79 3.80
CA LEU A 50 -1.39 2.14 3.32
C LEU A 50 -2.67 2.14 2.48
N PHE A 51 -2.77 1.24 1.50
CA PHE A 51 -3.95 1.13 0.65
C PHE A 51 -5.20 0.68 1.42
N GLU A 52 -5.07 -0.21 2.41
CA GLU A 52 -6.18 -0.61 3.28
C GLU A 52 -6.70 0.57 4.11
N LYS A 53 -5.81 1.40 4.66
CA LYS A 53 -6.18 2.60 5.42
C LYS A 53 -6.96 3.58 4.54
N GLU A 54 -6.49 3.84 3.33
CA GLU A 54 -7.17 4.71 2.37
C GLU A 54 -8.52 4.13 1.95
N LEU A 55 -8.61 2.82 1.73
CA LEU A 55 -9.88 2.15 1.44
C LEU A 55 -10.88 2.37 2.58
N MET A 56 -10.44 2.23 3.84
CA MET A 56 -11.28 2.49 5.01
C MET A 56 -11.70 3.96 5.14
N VAL A 57 -10.84 4.91 4.75
CA VAL A 57 -11.19 6.34 4.70
C VAL A 57 -12.25 6.59 3.63
N ALA A 58 -12.07 6.07 2.42
CA ALA A 58 -13.03 6.20 1.32
C ALA A 58 -14.39 5.59 1.67
N HIS A 59 -14.42 4.44 2.35
CA HIS A 59 -15.67 3.80 2.79
C HIS A 59 -16.40 4.57 3.89
N ARG A 60 -15.73 5.41 4.68
CA ARG A 60 -16.38 6.25 5.69
C ARG A 60 -16.99 7.53 5.11
N LEU A 61 -16.59 7.92 3.91
CA LEU A 61 -17.06 9.13 3.23
C LEU A 61 -18.27 8.89 2.32
N HIS A 62 -18.63 7.63 2.07
CA HIS A 62 -19.84 7.20 1.32
C HIS A 62 -20.93 6.69 2.26
#